data_AF-A0A8T4GK69-F1
#
_entry.id   AF-A0A8T4GK69-F1
#
_cell.length_a   1.000
_cell.length_b   1.000
_cell.length_c   1.000
_cell.angle_alpha   90.00
_cell.angle_beta   90.00
_cell.angle_gamma   90.00
#
_symmetry.space_group_name_H-M   'P 1'
#
loop_
_entity.id
_entity.type
_entity.pdbx_description
1 polymer ?
#
loop_
_entity_poly.entity_id
_entity_poly.type
_entity_poly.pdbx_seq_one_letter_code
_entity_poly.pdbx_strand_id
1 'polypeptide(L)' 'MSREAPADADMVSDEELTELLADAEGMTPEEIERSAAELDIAPPEEATVVDDE' A
#
# COMPACT_ATOMS: atom_id res chain seq x y z
N MET A 1 22.44 7.18 -6.77
CA MET A 1 22.22 6.67 -5.40
C MET A 1 21.30 5.47 -5.51
N SER A 2 21.86 4.27 -5.69
CA SER A 2 21.05 3.05 -5.66
C SER A 2 20.93 2.62 -4.22
N ARG A 3 19.75 2.83 -3.62
CA ARG A 3 19.39 2.17 -2.37
C ARG A 3 19.08 0.74 -2.76
N GLU A 4 20.06 -0.17 -2.64
CA GLU A 4 19.76 -1.60 -2.66
C GLU A 4 18.76 -1.84 -1.54
N ALA A 5 17.56 -2.28 -1.90
CA ALA A 5 16.58 -2.69 -0.89
C ALA A 5 17.22 -3.83 -0.08
N PRO A 6 17.16 -3.80 1.26
CA PRO A 6 17.56 -4.96 2.04
C PRO A 6 16.72 -6.14 1.55
N ALA A 7 17.38 -7.16 0.99
CA ALA A 7 16.71 -8.33 0.43
C ALA A 7 15.90 -9.11 1.47
N ASP A 8 16.10 -8.81 2.76
CA ASP A 8 15.49 -9.39 3.94
C ASP A 8 14.73 -8.35 4.80
N ALA A 9 14.21 -7.27 4.21
CA ALA A 9 13.09 -6.60 4.89
C ALA A 9 11.95 -7.62 4.99
N ASP A 10 11.27 -7.69 6.14
CA ASP A 10 10.02 -8.45 6.31
C ASP A 10 9.03 -8.01 5.21
N MET A 11 9.12 -8.68 4.06
CA MET A 11 8.27 -8.46 2.91
C MET A 11 7.01 -9.25 3.17
N VAL A 12 5.98 -8.54 3.61
CA VAL A 12 4.63 -9.10 3.66
C VAL A 12 4.18 -9.38 2.24
N SER A 13 3.50 -10.51 2.06
CA SER A 13 2.83 -10.80 0.80
C SER A 13 1.58 -9.93 0.63
N ASP A 14 1.11 -9.76 -0.60
CA ASP A 14 -0.11 -8.98 -0.87
C ASP A 14 -1.34 -9.57 -0.16
N GLU A 15 -1.41 -10.90 -0.05
CA GLU A 15 -2.46 -11.61 0.69
C GLU A 15 -2.40 -11.27 2.19
N GLU A 16 -1.20 -11.34 2.78
CA GLU A 16 -0.99 -11.02 4.20
C GLU A 16 -1.29 -9.54 4.50
N LEU A 17 -0.88 -8.64 3.60
CA LEU A 17 -1.20 -7.21 3.71
C LEU A 17 -2.72 -6.97 3.68
N THR A 18 -3.43 -7.64 2.77
CA THR A 18 -4.89 -7.50 2.63
C THR A 18 -5.62 -8.00 3.88
N GLU A 19 -5.19 -9.12 4.46
CA GLU A 19 -5.74 -9.62 5.72
C GLU A 19 -5.52 -8.63 6.89
N LEU A 20 -4.32 -8.04 6.99
CA LEU A 20 -4.00 -7.05 8.02
C LEU A 20 -4.86 -5.77 7.88
N LEU A 21 -5.07 -5.29 6.65
CA LEU A 21 -5.91 -4.12 6.39
C LEU A 21 -7.39 -4.41 6.69
N ALA A 22 -7.89 -5.56 6.28
CA ALA A 22 -9.24 -6.00 6.56
C ALA A 22 -9.53 -6.04 8.08
N ASP A 23 -8.62 -6.56 8.89
CA ASP A 23 -8.74 -6.56 10.36
C ASP A 23 -8.72 -5.13 10.93
N ALA A 24 -7.78 -4.28 10.48
CA ALA A 24 -7.63 -2.91 10.97
C ALA A 24 -8.82 -2.01 10.64
N GLU A 25 -9.42 -2.19 9.46
CA GLU A 25 -10.57 -1.40 8.99
C GLU A 25 -11.93 -2.04 9.34
N GLY A 26 -11.94 -3.31 9.79
CA GLY A 26 -13.16 -4.06 10.06
C GLY A 26 -13.95 -4.43 8.81
N MET A 27 -13.27 -4.62 7.69
CA MET A 27 -13.81 -4.96 6.36
C MET A 27 -13.44 -6.40 5.98
N THR A 28 -13.98 -6.92 4.87
CA THR A 28 -13.48 -8.19 4.33
C THR A 28 -12.27 -7.98 3.40
N PRO A 29 -11.37 -8.97 3.27
CA PRO A 29 -10.28 -8.93 2.29
C PRO A 29 -10.76 -8.65 0.86
N GLU A 30 -11.91 -9.21 0.48
CA GLU A 30 -12.50 -9.04 -0.85
C GLU A 30 -13.01 -7.61 -1.11
N GLU A 31 -13.46 -6.91 -0.07
CA GLU A 31 -13.84 -5.49 -0.13
C GLU A 31 -12.61 -4.60 -0.30
N ILE A 32 -11.51 -4.91 0.36
CA ILE A 32 -10.21 -4.23 0.21
C ILE A 32 -9.69 -4.40 -1.21
N GLU A 33 -9.59 -5.63 -1.71
CA GLU A 33 -9.11 -5.93 -3.07
C GLU A 33 -9.94 -5.25 -4.16
N ARG A 34 -11.27 -5.24 -4.01
CA ARG A 34 -12.15 -4.54 -4.94
C ARG A 34 -11.91 -3.04 -4.92
N SER A 35 -11.75 -2.45 -3.74
CA SER A 35 -11.51 -1.01 -3.59
C SER A 35 -10.12 -0.63 -4.13
N ALA A 36 -9.11 -1.46 -3.89
CA ALA A 36 -7.77 -1.28 -4.42
C ALA A 36 -7.75 -1.29 -5.96
N ALA A 37 -8.55 -2.17 -6.58
CA ALA A 37 -8.70 -2.20 -8.04
C ALA A 37 -9.46 -0.99 -8.62
N GLU A 38 -10.30 -0.33 -7.82
CA GLU A 38 -11.06 0.88 -8.23
C GLU A 38 -10.26 2.17 -8.00
N LEU A 39 -9.24 2.16 -7.13
CA LEU A 39 -8.41 3.32 -6.83
C LEU A 39 -7.60 3.78 -8.06
N ASP A 40 -7.90 4.99 -8.53
CA ASP A 40 -7.10 5.67 -9.55
C ASP A 40 -5.95 6.42 -8.89
N ILE A 41 -4.77 5.78 -8.82
CA ILE A 41 -3.57 6.37 -8.23
C ILE A 41 -2.79 7.10 -9.33
N ALA A 42 -2.83 8.44 -9.25
CA ALA A 42 -2.04 9.31 -10.12
C ALA A 42 -0.53 9.03 -9.98
N PRO A 43 0.26 9.21 -11.05
CA PRO A 43 1.69 9.01 -10.99
C PRO A 43 2.33 9.96 -9.96
N PRO A 44 3.50 9.58 -9.40
CA PRO A 44 4.17 10.39 -8.39
C PRO A 44 4.58 11.79 -8.90
N GLU A 45 4.73 11.97 -10.22
CA GLU A 45 4.99 13.26 -10.86
C GLU A 45 3.84 14.28 -10.65
N GLU A 46 2.62 13.78 -10.43
CA GLU A 46 1.41 14.56 -10.17
C GLU A 46 1.08 14.65 -8.66
N ALA A 47 1.87 14.02 -7.79
CA ALA A 47 1.66 14.06 -6.36
C ALA A 47 2.05 15.42 -5.77
N THR A 48 1.20 15.95 -4.88
CA THR A 48 1.54 17.15 -4.09
C THR A 48 2.30 16.73 -2.84
N VAL A 49 3.57 17.13 -2.72
CA VAL A 49 4.35 16.96 -1.48
C VAL A 49 4.06 18.14 -0.57
N VAL A 50 3.58 17.86 0.65
CA VAL A 50 3.44 18.85 1.71
C VAL A 50 4.67 18.72 2.62
N ASP A 51 5.51 19.75 2.65
CA ASP A 51 6.55 19.86 3.67
C ASP A 51 5.87 20.29 4.98
N ASP A 52 5.96 19.45 6.02
CA ASP A 52 5.53 19.77 7.38
C ASP A 52 6.62 20.65 8.02
N GLU A 53 6.31 21.92 8.36
CA GLU A 53 7.24 22.88 8.99
C GLU A 53 7.49 22.63 10.49
#